data_AF-A0AAW1NPR7-F1
#
_entry.id   AF-A0AAW1NPR7-F1
#
_cell.length_a   1.000
_cell.length_b   1.000
_cell.length_c   1.000
_cell.angle_alpha   90.00
_cell.angle_beta   90.00
_cell.angle_gamma   90.00
#
_symmetry.space_group_name_H-M   'P 1'
#
loop_
_entity.id
_entity.type
_entity.pdbx_description
1 polymer ?
#
loop_
_entity_poly.entity_id
_entity_poly.type
_entity_poly.pdbx_seq_one_letter_code
_entity_poly.pdbx_strand_id
1 'polypeptide(L)'
;MVGAGVLGLAYATKYLGWTAGTVVLLLSWLISLYTLHQLADLAEVLDREGNPVFDEEGRPIRVNRASLILIHVPSFNSLRWVSLVAAAMSLSYSSIGIGGSLAAGKQPGVEYNLDGYSTSAGIFNVFNALGIVAFAYGVMEIQASMRNPEPKTPGGPPGRTYYPMMKGVYVAYAIVAWCYFGNSFAGYHSFGNAVEDNVLASIPGPDWIIAMADMFVVIHVIGSYQVFTMPVMDMIEVKFHKLEWKMTAFRRFMYRTTYVVVIAVVACVIPFFGSLMGFIGALGTGPTTFWLPPLIWLKVKKPPITSWHFWASWVCIILGILVTILGAIGGLRDIIVNATSYKPIVG
;
A
#
# COMPACT_ATOMS: atom_id res chain seq x y z
N MET A 1 -3.81 8.30 2.46
CA MET A 1 -5.03 7.82 3.15
C MET A 1 -4.68 6.56 3.92
N VAL A 2 -5.56 6.07 4.79
CA VAL A 2 -5.43 4.72 5.38
C VAL A 2 -6.03 3.75 4.36
N GLY A 3 -5.26 2.79 3.87
CA GLY A 3 -5.76 1.84 2.86
C GLY A 3 -6.69 0.78 3.46
N ALA A 4 -7.51 0.13 2.63
CA ALA A 4 -8.37 -0.98 3.04
C ALA A 4 -7.58 -2.17 3.67
N GLY A 5 -6.28 -2.28 3.39
CA GLY A 5 -5.40 -3.29 3.99
C GLY A 5 -5.33 -3.27 5.52
N VAL A 6 -5.72 -2.16 6.17
CA VAL A 6 -5.82 -2.07 7.64
C VAL A 6 -6.73 -3.13 8.24
N LEU A 7 -7.78 -3.54 7.51
CA LEU A 7 -8.77 -4.51 7.98
C LEU A 7 -8.23 -5.95 8.05
N GLY A 8 -7.14 -6.25 7.32
CA GLY A 8 -6.45 -7.54 7.37
C GLY A 8 -5.35 -7.63 8.42
N LEU A 9 -5.05 -6.54 9.14
CA LEU A 9 -3.90 -6.53 10.05
C LEU A 9 -4.10 -7.40 11.30
N ALA A 10 -5.33 -7.51 11.81
CA ALA A 10 -5.64 -8.43 12.89
C ALA A 10 -5.39 -9.89 12.46
N TYR A 11 -5.81 -10.25 11.24
CA TYR A 11 -5.56 -11.55 10.65
C TYR A 11 -4.07 -11.83 10.44
N ALA A 12 -3.30 -10.85 9.96
CA ALA A 12 -1.84 -10.99 9.89
C ALA A 12 -1.22 -11.20 11.28
N THR A 13 -1.73 -10.52 12.31
CA THR A 13 -1.25 -10.65 13.69
C THR A 13 -1.59 -12.00 14.30
N LYS A 14 -2.71 -12.62 13.91
CA LYS A 14 -3.04 -14.01 14.26
C LYS A 14 -1.92 -14.98 13.86
N TYR A 15 -1.38 -14.83 12.65
CA TYR A 15 -0.26 -15.68 12.24
C TYR A 15 1.09 -15.19 12.71
N LEU A 16 1.32 -13.92 13.02
CA LEU A 16 2.61 -13.43 13.52
C LEU A 16 2.74 -13.48 15.04
N GLY A 17 1.62 -13.63 15.76
CA GLY A 17 1.53 -13.47 17.20
C GLY A 17 1.77 -12.04 17.69
N TRP A 18 1.65 -11.85 19.00
CA TRP A 18 1.79 -10.53 19.64
C TRP A 18 3.16 -9.91 19.44
N THR A 19 4.22 -10.63 19.80
CA THR A 19 5.59 -10.08 19.82
C THR A 19 6.11 -9.84 18.40
N ALA A 20 6.16 -10.89 17.57
CA ALA A 20 6.68 -10.75 16.21
C ALA A 20 5.75 -9.89 15.33
N GLY A 21 4.42 -9.99 15.50
CA GLY A 21 3.47 -9.12 14.81
C GLY A 21 3.69 -7.64 15.13
N THR A 22 3.86 -7.29 16.41
CA THR A 22 4.17 -5.90 16.83
C THR A 22 5.48 -5.41 16.23
N VAL A 23 6.53 -6.24 16.25
CA VAL A 23 7.84 -5.89 15.68
C VAL A 23 7.73 -5.67 14.16
N VAL A 24 7.04 -6.57 13.44
CA VAL A 24 6.85 -6.44 11.99
C VAL A 24 6.04 -5.19 11.64
N LEU A 25 4.99 -4.87 12.39
CA LEU A 25 4.21 -3.65 12.20
C LEU A 25 5.06 -2.40 12.44
N LEU A 26 5.83 -2.36 13.53
CA LEU A 26 6.70 -1.24 13.87
C LEU A 26 7.81 -1.04 12.84
N LEU A 27 8.48 -2.12 12.43
CA LEU A 27 9.50 -2.06 11.38
C LEU A 27 8.90 -1.59 10.07
N SER A 28 7.72 -2.08 9.69
CA SER A 28 7.06 -1.67 8.44
C SER A 28 6.65 -0.21 8.46
N TRP A 29 6.15 0.29 9.60
CA TRP A 29 5.86 1.70 9.81
C TRP A 29 7.11 2.58 9.73
N LEU A 30 8.21 2.19 10.40
CA LEU A 30 9.47 2.93 10.38
C LEU A 30 10.12 2.92 8.99
N ILE A 31 10.18 1.76 8.33
CA ILE A 31 10.75 1.64 6.98
C ILE A 31 9.95 2.48 6.01
N SER A 32 8.62 2.40 6.02
CA SER A 32 7.80 3.15 5.08
C SER A 32 7.85 4.66 5.31
N LEU A 33 7.97 5.13 6.56
CA LEU A 33 8.23 6.54 6.87
C LEU A 33 9.63 6.99 6.40
N TYR A 34 10.62 6.12 6.57
CA TYR A 34 11.99 6.38 6.13
C TYR A 34 12.10 6.45 4.60
N THR A 35 11.49 5.51 3.88
CA THR A 35 11.49 5.51 2.42
C THR A 35 10.72 6.71 1.86
N LEU A 36 9.67 7.17 2.54
CA LEU A 36 9.00 8.44 2.22
C LEU A 36 9.92 9.65 2.33
N HIS A 37 10.73 9.72 3.38
CA HIS A 37 11.71 10.78 3.53
C HIS A 37 12.73 10.77 2.37
N GLN A 38 13.19 9.58 1.98
CA GLN A 38 14.09 9.43 0.82
C GLN A 38 13.44 9.84 -0.50
N LEU A 39 12.17 9.51 -0.71
CA LEU A 39 11.41 9.91 -1.89
C LEU A 39 11.16 11.42 -1.95
N ALA A 40 10.86 12.04 -0.80
CA ALA A 40 10.73 13.49 -0.68
C ALA A 40 12.03 14.21 -1.04
N ASP A 41 13.16 13.70 -0.55
CA ASP A 41 14.49 14.22 -0.87
C ASP A 41 14.86 14.02 -2.35
N LEU A 42 14.49 12.88 -2.94
CA LEU A 42 14.66 12.63 -4.38
C LEU A 42 13.81 13.58 -5.24
N ALA A 43 12.57 13.85 -4.83
CA ALA A 43 11.68 14.76 -5.54
C ALA A 43 12.25 16.19 -5.58
N GLU A 44 12.84 16.67 -4.48
CA GLU A 44 13.47 17.99 -4.44
C GLU A 44 14.70 18.12 -5.35
N VAL A 45 15.49 17.05 -5.51
CA VAL A 45 16.61 17.04 -6.46
C VAL A 45 16.13 17.18 -7.91
N LEU A 46 15.09 16.44 -8.28
CA LEU A 46 14.55 16.47 -9.64
C LEU A 46 13.88 17.82 -9.98
N ASP A 47 13.20 18.45 -9.02
CA ASP A 47 12.54 19.75 -9.19
C ASP A 47 13.54 20.91 -9.32
N ARG A 48 14.69 20.83 -8.64
CA ARG A 48 15.74 21.86 -8.69
C ARG A 48 16.48 21.91 -10.02
N GLU A 49 16.64 20.79 -10.70
CA GLU A 49 17.56 20.71 -11.85
C GLU A 49 16.87 20.83 -13.20
N GLY A 50 15.60 20.44 -13.36
CA GLY A 50 14.90 20.47 -14.65
C GLY A 50 15.62 19.76 -15.82
N ASN A 51 16.75 19.10 -15.55
CA ASN A 51 17.75 18.58 -16.49
C ASN A 51 18.32 17.25 -15.95
N PRO A 52 18.87 16.39 -16.83
CA PRO A 52 19.35 15.06 -16.45
C PRO A 52 20.53 15.11 -15.46
N VAL A 53 20.47 14.25 -14.44
CA VAL A 53 21.44 14.09 -13.34
C VAL A 53 22.87 13.85 -13.86
N PHE A 54 23.86 14.61 -13.40
CA PHE A 54 25.29 14.36 -13.67
C PHE A 54 25.99 13.79 -12.41
N ASP A 55 27.00 12.93 -12.57
CA ASP A 55 27.82 12.43 -11.45
C ASP A 55 28.79 13.49 -10.90
N GLU A 56 29.50 13.19 -9.80
CA GLU A 56 30.51 14.08 -9.19
C GLU A 56 31.65 14.46 -10.16
N GLU A 57 31.75 13.79 -11.32
CA GLU A 57 32.71 14.08 -12.40
C GLU A 57 32.07 14.83 -13.59
N GLY A 58 30.83 15.31 -13.46
CA GLY A 58 30.16 16.12 -14.49
C GLY A 58 29.71 15.32 -15.71
N ARG A 59 29.52 14.00 -15.61
CA ARG A 59 29.01 13.15 -16.71
C ARG A 59 27.54 12.84 -16.53
N PRO A 60 26.73 12.89 -17.60
CA PRO A 60 25.29 12.67 -17.49
C PRO A 60 25.03 11.21 -17.10
N ILE A 61 24.54 10.98 -15.89
CA ILE A 61 24.01 9.70 -15.46
C ILE A 61 22.76 9.47 -16.31
N ARG A 62 22.87 8.58 -17.30
CA ARG A 62 21.71 8.07 -18.04
C ARG A 62 20.82 7.27 -17.10
N VAL A 63 20.01 7.97 -16.32
CA VAL A 63 18.83 7.38 -15.69
C VAL A 63 17.90 7.03 -16.83
N ASN A 64 17.60 5.74 -17.00
CA ASN A 64 16.79 5.20 -18.07
C ASN A 64 15.51 6.03 -18.25
N ARG A 65 15.19 6.46 -19.47
CA ARG A 65 14.05 7.34 -19.79
C ARG A 65 12.69 6.82 -19.27
N ALA A 66 12.60 5.53 -18.93
CA ALA A 66 11.44 4.94 -18.27
C ALA A 66 11.08 5.59 -16.92
N SER A 67 12.05 6.05 -16.13
CA SER A 67 11.79 6.76 -14.86
C SER A 67 11.48 8.25 -15.05
N LEU A 68 11.88 8.83 -16.19
CA LEU A 68 11.60 10.23 -16.57
C LEU A 68 10.19 10.42 -17.15
N ILE A 69 9.64 9.39 -17.79
CA ILE A 69 8.25 9.39 -18.29
C ILE A 69 7.25 9.32 -17.12
N LEU A 70 7.63 8.68 -16.00
CA LEU A 70 6.83 8.60 -14.77
C LEU A 70 6.63 9.94 -14.04
N ILE A 71 7.25 11.02 -14.48
CA ILE A 71 7.17 12.33 -13.81
C ILE A 71 6.11 13.24 -14.47
N HIS A 72 5.67 12.94 -15.69
CA HIS A 72 4.93 13.88 -16.58
C HIS A 72 3.40 13.69 -16.70
N VAL A 73 2.68 13.21 -15.68
CA VAL A 73 1.20 13.03 -15.75
C VAL A 73 0.46 14.14 -15.01
N PRO A 74 -0.70 14.62 -15.53
CA PRO A 74 -1.32 15.87 -15.14
C PRO A 74 -2.01 15.83 -13.77
N SER A 75 -1.67 16.80 -12.92
CA SER A 75 -2.51 17.57 -11.98
C SER A 75 -3.56 16.82 -11.11
N PHE A 76 -3.22 16.59 -9.84
CA PHE A 76 -4.11 16.07 -8.77
C PHE A 76 -5.21 17.05 -8.29
N ASN A 77 -5.21 18.30 -8.76
CA ASN A 77 -6.07 19.36 -8.21
C ASN A 77 -7.58 19.06 -8.38
N SER A 78 -7.96 18.33 -9.44
CA SER A 78 -9.35 17.91 -9.66
C SER A 78 -9.83 16.79 -8.70
N LEU A 79 -8.93 16.11 -7.99
CA LEU A 79 -9.23 14.96 -7.15
C LEU A 79 -9.14 15.23 -5.64
N ARG A 80 -8.83 16.47 -5.22
CA ARG A 80 -8.65 16.80 -3.79
C ARG A 80 -9.85 16.40 -2.92
N TRP A 81 -11.06 16.56 -3.44
CA TRP A 81 -12.29 16.21 -2.73
C TRP A 81 -12.53 14.71 -2.69
N VAL A 82 -12.18 14.00 -3.77
CA VAL A 82 -12.24 12.53 -3.81
C VAL A 82 -11.28 11.93 -2.78
N SER A 83 -10.06 12.48 -2.70
CA SER A 83 -9.07 12.05 -1.70
C SER A 83 -9.49 12.39 -0.27
N LEU A 84 -10.09 13.57 -0.04
CA LEU A 84 -10.60 13.95 1.28
C LEU A 84 -11.74 13.03 1.75
N VAL A 85 -12.71 12.76 0.89
CA VAL A 85 -13.82 11.85 1.19
C VAL A 85 -13.28 10.44 1.46
N ALA A 86 -12.39 9.93 0.60
CA ALA A 86 -11.80 8.62 0.79
C ALA A 86 -10.95 8.54 2.08
N ALA A 87 -10.26 9.61 2.48
CA ALA A 87 -9.58 9.69 3.76
C ALA A 87 -10.57 9.65 4.93
N ALA A 88 -11.64 10.43 4.90
CA ALA A 88 -12.66 10.44 5.94
C ALA A 88 -13.28 9.04 6.12
N MET A 89 -13.69 8.40 5.02
CA MET A 89 -14.25 7.04 5.05
C MET A 89 -13.24 6.04 5.62
N SER A 90 -11.94 6.18 5.30
CA SER A 90 -10.90 5.29 5.85
C SER A 90 -10.75 5.37 7.35
N LEU A 91 -10.84 6.58 7.90
CA LEU A 91 -10.83 6.76 9.35
C LEU A 91 -12.10 6.23 9.99
N SER A 92 -13.25 6.38 9.33
CA SER A 92 -14.54 5.91 9.83
C SER A 92 -14.59 4.38 9.95
N TYR A 93 -14.31 3.62 8.88
CA TYR A 93 -14.35 2.15 8.98
C TYR A 93 -13.25 1.62 9.90
N SER A 94 -12.08 2.26 9.93
CA SER A 94 -10.98 1.87 10.82
C SER A 94 -11.34 2.10 12.29
N SER A 95 -12.04 3.20 12.61
CA SER A 95 -12.53 3.48 13.95
C SER A 95 -13.65 2.52 14.37
N ILE A 96 -14.53 2.12 13.45
CA ILE A 96 -15.54 1.09 13.71
C ILE A 96 -14.87 -0.26 13.98
N GLY A 97 -13.85 -0.63 13.20
CA GLY A 97 -13.07 -1.85 13.44
C GLY A 97 -12.43 -1.89 14.82
N ILE A 98 -11.79 -0.78 15.24
CA ILE A 98 -11.20 -0.63 16.58
C ILE A 98 -12.28 -0.68 17.65
N GLY A 99 -13.27 0.19 17.56
CA GLY A 99 -14.32 0.35 18.57
C GLY A 99 -15.17 -0.90 18.73
N GLY A 100 -15.57 -1.52 17.61
CA GLY A 100 -16.35 -2.75 17.59
C GLY A 100 -15.55 -3.93 18.15
N SER A 101 -14.27 -4.06 17.82
CA SER A 101 -13.41 -5.09 18.40
C SER A 101 -13.27 -4.89 19.92
N LEU A 102 -12.97 -3.67 20.37
CA LEU A 102 -12.84 -3.38 21.81
C LEU A 102 -14.16 -3.59 22.57
N ALA A 103 -15.29 -3.19 22.00
CA ALA A 103 -16.62 -3.36 22.59
C ALA A 103 -17.03 -4.83 22.67
N ALA A 104 -16.68 -5.64 21.67
CA ALA A 104 -16.88 -7.08 21.71
C ALA A 104 -16.08 -7.72 22.86
N GLY A 105 -14.90 -7.18 23.17
CA GLY A 105 -14.00 -7.74 24.16
C GLY A 105 -13.47 -9.13 23.77
N LYS A 106 -12.75 -9.78 24.68
CA LYS A 106 -12.20 -11.12 24.45
C LYS A 106 -13.34 -12.14 24.31
N GLN A 107 -13.52 -12.68 23.12
CA GLN A 107 -14.55 -13.69 22.87
C GLN A 107 -14.25 -15.04 23.56
N PRO A 108 -15.27 -15.87 23.84
CA PRO A 108 -15.06 -17.21 24.37
C PRO A 108 -14.23 -18.08 23.42
N GLY A 109 -13.25 -18.83 23.95
CA GLY A 109 -12.40 -19.71 23.14
C GLY A 109 -11.23 -19.02 22.43
N VAL A 110 -11.02 -17.72 22.69
CA VAL A 110 -9.89 -16.97 22.12
C VAL A 110 -8.57 -17.40 22.76
N GLU A 111 -7.72 -17.93 21.90
CA GLU A 111 -6.32 -18.25 22.19
C GLU A 111 -5.39 -17.36 21.36
N TYR A 112 -4.24 -17.05 21.92
CA TYR A 112 -3.17 -16.30 21.24
C TYR A 112 -2.00 -17.21 20.84
N ASN A 113 -2.31 -18.49 20.72
CA ASN A 113 -1.34 -19.49 20.34
C ASN A 113 -1.01 -19.32 18.87
N LEU A 114 0.26 -19.56 18.55
CA LEU A 114 0.78 -19.52 17.20
C LEU A 114 0.27 -20.76 16.44
N ASP A 115 -0.97 -20.70 15.95
CA ASP A 115 -1.67 -21.82 15.32
C ASP A 115 -0.85 -22.42 14.17
N GLY A 116 -0.56 -23.72 14.28
CA GLY A 116 0.01 -24.51 13.19
C GLY A 116 1.46 -24.22 12.82
N TYR A 117 2.22 -23.46 13.62
CA TYR A 117 3.64 -23.14 13.34
C TYR A 117 4.56 -24.36 13.20
N SER A 118 4.22 -25.47 13.87
CA SER A 118 4.93 -26.75 13.74
C SER A 118 4.68 -27.46 12.40
N THR A 119 3.76 -26.95 11.59
CA THR A 119 3.41 -27.49 10.27
C THR A 119 3.91 -26.58 9.16
N SER A 120 4.18 -27.16 7.99
CA SER A 120 4.54 -26.40 6.78
C SER A 120 3.49 -25.35 6.43
N ALA A 121 2.21 -25.61 6.70
CA ALA A 121 1.11 -24.67 6.50
C ALA A 121 1.26 -23.39 7.34
N GLY A 122 1.62 -23.51 8.62
CA GLY A 122 1.81 -22.34 9.49
C GLY A 122 2.93 -21.42 9.00
N ILE A 123 4.03 -21.99 8.50
CA ILE A 123 5.15 -21.21 7.94
C ILE A 123 4.69 -20.40 6.71
N PHE A 124 3.93 -21.01 5.79
CA PHE A 124 3.40 -20.29 4.64
C PHE A 124 2.38 -19.20 5.02
N ASN A 125 1.58 -19.43 6.06
CA ASN A 125 0.66 -18.41 6.57
C ASN A 125 1.42 -17.22 7.18
N VAL A 126 2.54 -17.47 7.89
CA VAL A 126 3.45 -16.41 8.36
C VAL A 126 3.98 -15.60 7.18
N PHE A 127 4.41 -16.28 6.11
CA PHE A 127 4.88 -15.60 4.91
C PHE A 127 3.78 -14.72 4.30
N ASN A 128 2.56 -15.25 4.14
CA ASN A 128 1.41 -14.49 3.66
C ASN A 128 1.13 -13.26 4.56
N ALA A 129 1.18 -13.43 5.89
CA ALA A 129 1.00 -12.35 6.85
C ALA A 129 2.03 -11.22 6.70
N LEU A 130 3.31 -11.52 6.39
CA LEU A 130 4.31 -10.50 6.04
C LEU A 130 3.87 -9.70 4.81
N GLY A 131 3.32 -10.36 3.81
CA GLY A 131 2.75 -9.72 2.62
C GLY A 131 1.56 -8.83 2.95
N ILE A 132 0.67 -9.26 3.84
CA ILE A 132 -0.52 -8.47 4.26
C ILE A 132 -0.07 -7.20 4.99
N VAL A 133 0.91 -7.30 5.89
CA VAL A 133 1.49 -6.11 6.53
C VAL A 133 2.12 -5.19 5.51
N ALA A 134 2.89 -5.74 4.55
CA ALA A 134 3.47 -4.96 3.47
C ALA A 134 2.40 -4.25 2.64
N PHE A 135 1.30 -4.93 2.30
CA PHE A 135 0.16 -4.36 1.58
C PHE A 135 -0.40 -3.12 2.31
N ALA A 136 -0.63 -3.24 3.62
CA ALA A 136 -1.21 -2.17 4.41
C ALA A 136 -0.34 -0.90 4.39
N TYR A 137 0.99 -1.05 4.46
CA TYR A 137 1.93 0.08 4.45
C TYR A 137 2.29 0.61 3.07
N GLY A 138 1.48 0.34 2.03
CA GLY A 138 1.77 0.81 0.67
C GLY A 138 1.75 2.32 0.51
N VAL A 139 2.90 2.88 0.13
CA VAL A 139 3.19 4.33 0.12
C VAL A 139 2.80 5.04 -1.20
N MET A 140 2.26 4.31 -2.17
CA MET A 140 2.05 4.81 -3.53
C MET A 140 1.22 6.11 -3.62
N GLU A 141 0.27 6.36 -2.72
CA GLU A 141 -0.56 7.58 -2.74
C GLU A 141 0.25 8.86 -2.46
N ILE A 142 1.18 8.81 -1.51
CA ILE A 142 1.95 9.99 -1.10
C ILE A 142 2.97 10.33 -2.19
N GLN A 143 3.61 9.33 -2.82
CA GLN A 143 4.50 9.52 -3.96
C GLN A 143 3.84 10.32 -5.09
N ALA A 144 2.56 10.06 -5.36
CA ALA A 144 1.81 10.77 -6.37
C ALA A 144 1.51 12.24 -6.00
N SER A 145 1.34 12.54 -4.71
CA SER A 145 1.21 13.93 -4.21
C SER A 145 2.53 14.71 -4.19
N MET A 146 3.66 14.04 -3.96
CA MET A 146 5.01 14.65 -4.04
C MET A 146 5.39 15.08 -5.47
N ARG A 147 4.69 14.54 -6.46
CA ARG A 147 4.91 14.75 -7.90
C ARG A 147 4.53 16.15 -8.40
N ASN A 148 3.58 16.82 -7.75
CA ASN A 148 3.02 18.09 -8.21
C ASN A 148 2.89 19.09 -7.05
N PRO A 149 3.99 19.66 -6.53
CA PRO A 149 3.90 20.74 -5.56
C PRO A 149 3.19 21.94 -6.21
N GLU A 150 2.08 22.40 -5.65
CA GLU A 150 1.38 23.59 -6.16
C GLU A 150 2.31 24.82 -6.07
N PRO A 151 2.48 25.59 -7.16
CA PRO A 151 3.20 26.85 -7.08
C PRO A 151 2.38 27.82 -6.21
N LYS A 152 3.05 28.47 -5.25
CA LYS A 152 2.40 29.42 -4.31
C LYS A 152 1.75 30.62 -5.00
N THR A 153 2.11 30.87 -6.26
CA THR A 153 1.52 31.89 -7.14
C THR A 153 1.30 31.32 -8.54
N PRO A 154 0.22 31.69 -9.25
CA PRO A 154 0.02 31.30 -10.64
C PRO A 154 1.21 31.73 -11.50
N GLY A 155 1.91 30.77 -12.11
CA GLY A 155 3.09 31.01 -12.95
C GLY A 155 4.40 31.31 -12.20
N GLY A 156 4.43 31.18 -10.87
CA GLY A 156 5.67 31.29 -10.08
C GLY A 156 6.51 30.00 -10.11
N PRO A 157 7.82 30.08 -9.75
CA PRO A 157 8.65 28.88 -9.63
C PRO A 157 8.06 27.93 -8.57
N PRO A 158 8.27 26.60 -8.71
CA PRO A 158 7.87 25.65 -7.69
C PRO A 158 8.50 26.05 -6.34
N GLY A 159 7.65 26.30 -5.35
CA GLY A 159 8.11 26.75 -4.04
C GLY A 159 8.83 25.64 -3.30
N ARG A 160 9.76 25.96 -2.38
CA ARG A 160 10.30 24.99 -1.41
C ARG A 160 9.14 24.32 -0.66
N THR A 161 8.81 23.09 -1.05
CA THR A 161 7.63 22.35 -0.56
C THR A 161 7.98 21.23 0.40
N TYR A 162 9.29 20.92 0.56
CA TYR A 162 9.77 19.83 1.41
C TYR A 162 9.28 19.93 2.87
N TYR A 163 9.54 21.05 3.56
CA TYR A 163 9.19 21.17 4.98
C TYR A 163 7.67 21.14 5.24
N PRO A 164 6.81 21.88 4.50
CA PRO A 164 5.35 21.74 4.64
C PRO A 164 4.84 20.34 4.32
N MET A 165 5.38 19.69 3.28
CA MET A 165 5.00 18.34 2.87
C MET A 165 5.35 17.31 3.93
N MET A 166 6.58 17.35 4.46
CA MET A 166 7.01 16.42 5.50
C MET A 166 6.21 16.58 6.80
N LYS A 167 5.79 17.80 7.16
CA LYS A 167 4.84 18.00 8.27
C LYS A 167 3.53 17.24 8.04
N GLY A 168 2.97 17.32 6.83
CA GLY A 168 1.79 16.56 6.44
C GLY A 168 2.01 15.05 6.51
N VAL A 169 3.17 14.56 6.02
CA VAL A 169 3.56 13.14 6.09
C VAL A 169 3.62 12.65 7.52
N TYR A 170 4.26 13.38 8.45
CA TYR A 170 4.33 12.96 9.85
C TYR A 170 2.96 12.88 10.52
N VAL A 171 2.08 13.85 10.28
CA VAL A 171 0.70 13.82 10.81
C VAL A 171 -0.07 12.64 10.23
N ALA A 172 0.02 12.42 8.91
CA ALA A 172 -0.62 11.28 8.26
C ALA A 172 -0.11 9.94 8.80
N TYR A 173 1.19 9.82 9.05
CA TYR A 173 1.80 8.60 9.58
C TYR A 173 1.48 8.33 11.05
N ALA A 174 1.23 9.37 11.85
CA ALA A 174 0.70 9.22 13.19
C ALA A 174 -0.73 8.68 13.16
N ILE A 175 -1.56 9.17 12.23
CA ILE A 175 -2.92 8.66 12.01
C ILE A 175 -2.91 7.21 11.51
N VAL A 176 -2.02 6.89 10.57
CA VAL A 176 -1.79 5.51 10.09
C VAL A 176 -1.40 4.61 11.25
N ALA A 177 -0.47 5.02 12.11
CA ALA A 177 -0.09 4.24 13.29
C ALA A 177 -1.30 3.96 14.17
N TRP A 178 -2.09 4.98 14.52
CA TRP A 178 -3.31 4.81 15.32
C TRP A 178 -4.26 3.79 14.69
N CYS A 179 -4.53 3.92 13.39
CA CYS A 179 -5.46 3.04 12.69
C CYS A 179 -4.95 1.61 12.59
N TYR A 180 -3.66 1.43 12.28
CA TYR A 180 -3.08 0.13 11.93
C TYR A 180 -2.77 -0.69 13.16
N PHE A 181 -2.08 -0.10 14.14
CA PHE A 181 -1.87 -0.73 15.44
C PHE A 181 -3.19 -0.91 16.17
N GLY A 182 -4.09 0.06 16.10
CA GLY A 182 -5.42 -0.04 16.69
C GLY A 182 -6.20 -1.25 16.16
N ASN A 183 -6.35 -1.38 14.83
CA ASN A 183 -7.10 -2.50 14.26
C ASN A 183 -6.40 -3.84 14.49
N SER A 184 -5.07 -3.90 14.35
CA SER A 184 -4.29 -5.11 14.65
C SER A 184 -4.48 -5.55 16.10
N PHE A 185 -4.24 -4.66 17.06
CA PHE A 185 -4.24 -5.02 18.48
C PHE A 185 -5.64 -5.23 19.02
N ALA A 186 -6.60 -4.36 18.68
CA ALA A 186 -7.98 -4.53 19.14
C ALA A 186 -8.61 -5.79 18.54
N GLY A 187 -8.46 -6.00 17.22
CA GLY A 187 -9.00 -7.17 16.55
C GLY A 187 -8.35 -8.46 17.03
N TYR A 188 -7.02 -8.50 17.10
CA TYR A 188 -6.32 -9.70 17.57
C TYR A 188 -6.59 -9.97 19.04
N HIS A 189 -6.66 -8.97 19.91
CA HIS A 189 -7.06 -9.15 21.31
C HIS A 189 -8.47 -9.71 21.45
N SER A 190 -9.42 -9.22 20.66
CA SER A 190 -10.82 -9.62 20.84
C SER A 190 -11.13 -10.99 20.24
N PHE A 191 -10.47 -11.38 19.15
CA PHE A 191 -10.81 -12.61 18.42
C PHE A 191 -9.66 -13.63 18.28
N GLY A 192 -8.39 -13.25 18.52
CA GLY A 192 -7.22 -14.13 18.50
C GLY A 192 -7.14 -15.10 17.30
N ASN A 193 -7.14 -16.40 17.58
CA ASN A 193 -7.18 -17.46 16.59
C ASN A 193 -8.45 -17.50 15.72
N ALA A 194 -9.54 -16.88 16.15
CA ALA A 194 -10.82 -16.81 15.42
C ALA A 194 -10.96 -15.55 14.54
N VAL A 195 -9.92 -14.70 14.42
CA VAL A 195 -9.96 -13.55 13.51
C VAL A 195 -10.13 -14.03 12.05
N GLU A 196 -11.07 -13.41 11.35
CA GLU A 196 -11.33 -13.54 9.91
C GLU A 196 -10.40 -12.64 9.09
N ASP A 197 -10.24 -12.94 7.79
CA ASP A 197 -9.40 -12.16 6.85
C ASP A 197 -9.72 -10.64 6.86
N ASN A 198 -10.99 -10.29 7.09
CA ASN A 198 -11.46 -8.94 7.33
C ASN A 198 -11.96 -8.85 8.78
N VAL A 199 -11.31 -8.04 9.62
CA VAL A 199 -11.66 -7.88 11.03
C VAL A 199 -13.11 -7.44 11.25
N LEU A 200 -13.73 -6.72 10.30
CA LEU A 200 -15.14 -6.32 10.40
C LEU A 200 -16.07 -7.53 10.42
N ALA A 201 -15.72 -8.60 9.70
CA ALA A 201 -16.50 -9.84 9.67
C ALA A 201 -16.40 -10.63 10.98
N SER A 202 -15.39 -10.36 11.81
CA SER A 202 -15.24 -11.00 13.13
C SER A 202 -16.05 -10.32 14.24
N ILE A 203 -16.53 -9.08 14.03
CA ILE A 203 -17.16 -8.30 15.09
C ILE A 203 -18.60 -8.78 15.31
N PRO A 204 -18.94 -9.32 16.50
CA PRO A 204 -20.32 -9.59 16.86
C PRO A 204 -21.03 -8.25 17.12
N GLY A 205 -22.05 -7.93 16.34
CA GLY A 205 -22.73 -6.66 16.45
C GLY A 205 -23.98 -6.58 15.58
N PRO A 206 -24.75 -5.49 15.70
CA PRO A 206 -25.92 -5.30 14.86
C PRO A 206 -25.50 -5.09 13.41
N ASP A 207 -26.14 -5.81 12.49
CA ASP A 207 -25.79 -5.88 11.06
C ASP A 207 -25.66 -4.50 10.40
N TRP A 208 -26.41 -3.50 10.86
CA TRP A 208 -26.37 -2.15 10.30
C TRP A 208 -25.02 -1.44 10.53
N ILE A 209 -24.31 -1.71 11.63
CA ILE A 209 -22.99 -1.10 11.90
C ILE A 209 -21.95 -1.67 10.94
N ILE A 210 -21.98 -3.00 10.75
CA ILE A 210 -21.08 -3.70 9.83
C ILE A 210 -21.38 -3.28 8.39
N ALA A 211 -22.65 -3.26 7.99
CA ALA A 211 -23.07 -2.79 6.67
C ALA A 211 -22.65 -1.32 6.42
N MET A 212 -22.75 -0.45 7.43
CA MET A 212 -22.26 0.93 7.33
C MET A 212 -20.74 0.99 7.16
N ALA A 213 -19.97 0.18 7.90
CA ALA A 213 -18.53 0.10 7.76
C ALA A 213 -18.12 -0.41 6.36
N ASP A 214 -18.79 -1.44 5.86
CA ASP A 214 -18.57 -1.96 4.50
C ASP A 214 -18.90 -0.90 3.44
N MET A 215 -19.97 -0.12 3.62
CA MET A 215 -20.27 1.01 2.73
C MET A 215 -19.17 2.08 2.74
N PHE A 216 -18.58 2.38 3.90
CA PHE A 216 -17.43 3.28 3.97
C PHE A 216 -16.21 2.70 3.24
N VAL A 217 -15.95 1.39 3.37
CA VAL A 217 -14.90 0.71 2.60
C VAL A 217 -15.16 0.85 1.10
N VAL A 218 -16.38 0.62 0.63
CA VAL A 218 -16.75 0.76 -0.79
C VAL A 218 -16.47 2.18 -1.29
N ILE A 219 -16.94 3.22 -0.57
CA ILE A 219 -16.72 4.61 -0.97
C ILE A 219 -15.22 4.95 -0.99
N HIS A 220 -14.47 4.51 0.01
CA HIS A 220 -13.02 4.67 0.06
C HIS A 220 -12.32 4.03 -1.14
N VAL A 221 -12.63 2.75 -1.42
CA VAL A 221 -12.01 1.98 -2.51
C VAL A 221 -12.34 2.56 -3.88
N ILE A 222 -13.55 3.10 -4.09
CA ILE A 222 -13.89 3.82 -5.32
C ILE A 222 -12.96 5.02 -5.52
N GLY A 223 -12.73 5.81 -4.47
CA GLY A 223 -11.82 6.95 -4.51
C GLY A 223 -10.38 6.54 -4.80
N SER A 224 -9.86 5.56 -4.06
CA SER A 224 -8.51 5.01 -4.28
C SER A 224 -8.37 4.41 -5.68
N TYR A 225 -9.36 3.67 -6.18
CA TYR A 225 -9.35 3.08 -7.52
C TYR A 225 -9.11 4.12 -8.60
N GLN A 226 -9.76 5.29 -8.52
CA GLN A 226 -9.54 6.37 -9.48
C GLN A 226 -8.08 6.85 -9.48
N VAL A 227 -7.50 7.04 -8.30
CA VAL A 227 -6.11 7.50 -8.14
C VAL A 227 -5.12 6.45 -8.65
N PHE A 228 -5.32 5.17 -8.32
CA PHE A 228 -4.43 4.07 -8.71
C PHE A 228 -4.53 3.72 -10.19
N THR A 229 -5.68 3.92 -10.81
CA THR A 229 -5.91 3.55 -12.20
C THR A 229 -5.32 4.57 -13.17
N MET A 230 -5.23 5.86 -12.80
CA MET A 230 -4.74 6.91 -13.69
C MET A 230 -3.37 6.61 -14.31
N PRO A 231 -2.31 6.29 -13.54
CA PRO A 231 -1.00 5.99 -14.12
C PRO A 231 -1.01 4.82 -15.10
N VAL A 232 -1.84 3.79 -14.82
CA VAL A 232 -2.00 2.64 -15.72
C VAL A 232 -2.63 3.08 -17.04
N MET A 233 -3.65 3.92 -16.99
CA MET A 233 -4.31 4.46 -18.19
C MET A 233 -3.34 5.31 -19.01
N ASP A 234 -2.51 6.14 -18.37
CA ASP A 234 -1.50 6.94 -19.08
C ASP A 234 -0.43 6.07 -19.74
N MET A 235 0.02 5.01 -19.07
CA MET A 235 0.97 4.05 -19.65
C MET A 235 0.40 3.37 -20.90
N ILE A 236 -0.89 3.02 -20.88
CA ILE A 236 -1.58 2.48 -22.04
C ILE A 236 -1.62 3.54 -23.15
N GLU A 237 -2.05 4.77 -22.87
CA GLU A 237 -2.12 5.84 -23.88
C GLU A 237 -0.74 6.12 -24.51
N VAL A 238 0.34 6.16 -23.73
CA VAL A 238 1.72 6.31 -24.23
C VAL A 238 2.10 5.18 -25.19
N LYS A 239 1.73 3.93 -24.88
CA LYS A 239 2.01 2.78 -25.75
C LYS A 239 1.26 2.89 -27.08
N PHE A 240 0.00 3.31 -27.05
CA PHE A 240 -0.78 3.53 -28.28
C PHE A 240 -0.21 4.67 -29.12
N HIS A 241 0.25 5.76 -28.49
CA HIS A 241 0.96 6.83 -29.19
C HIS A 241 2.23 6.35 -29.89
N LYS A 242 3.03 5.48 -29.25
CA LYS A 242 4.21 4.86 -29.88
C LYS A 242 3.87 3.93 -31.05
N LEU A 243 2.67 3.37 -31.07
CA LEU A 243 2.15 2.56 -32.18
C LEU A 243 1.46 3.42 -33.25
N GLU A 244 1.54 4.76 -33.15
CA GLU A 244 0.88 5.73 -34.04
C GLU A 244 -0.65 5.59 -34.12
N TRP A 245 -1.25 4.93 -33.12
CA TRP A 245 -2.70 4.76 -33.06
C TRP A 245 -3.33 6.02 -32.46
N LYS A 246 -4.09 6.76 -33.28
CA LYS A 246 -4.85 7.93 -32.82
C LYS A 246 -5.79 7.56 -31.66
N MET A 247 -5.71 8.30 -30.56
CA MET A 247 -6.52 8.02 -29.38
C MET A 247 -7.89 8.71 -29.49
N THR A 248 -8.87 8.01 -30.08
CA THR A 248 -10.26 8.50 -30.18
C THR A 248 -11.02 8.26 -28.88
N ALA A 249 -12.10 9.02 -28.66
CA ALA A 249 -12.98 8.82 -27.49
C ALA A 249 -13.51 7.38 -27.38
N PHE A 250 -13.82 6.76 -28.51
CA PHE A 250 -14.25 5.36 -28.57
C PHE A 250 -13.16 4.39 -28.10
N ARG A 251 -11.90 4.57 -28.55
CA ARG A 251 -10.77 3.74 -28.09
C ARG A 251 -10.53 3.89 -26.60
N ARG A 252 -10.63 5.13 -26.08
CA ARG A 252 -10.56 5.42 -24.64
C ARG A 252 -11.62 4.69 -23.84
N PHE A 253 -12.86 4.74 -24.31
CA PHE A 253 -13.95 4.01 -23.69
C PHE A 253 -13.69 2.49 -23.70
N MET A 254 -13.29 1.94 -24.85
CA MET A 254 -13.04 0.50 -24.99
C MET A 254 -11.97 -0.04 -24.04
N TYR A 255 -10.75 0.50 -24.02
CA TYR A 255 -9.71 -0.08 -23.16
C TYR A 255 -9.98 0.14 -21.66
N ARG A 256 -10.65 1.25 -21.28
CA ARG A 256 -11.05 1.50 -19.89
C ARG A 256 -12.13 0.52 -19.44
N THR A 257 -13.15 0.29 -20.26
CA THR A 257 -14.19 -0.70 -19.97
C THR A 257 -13.62 -2.11 -19.94
N THR A 258 -12.76 -2.49 -20.89
CA THR A 258 -12.09 -3.79 -20.87
C THR A 258 -11.25 -3.96 -19.60
N TYR A 259 -10.53 -2.93 -19.17
CA TYR A 259 -9.76 -2.97 -17.92
C TYR A 259 -10.67 -3.23 -16.71
N VAL A 260 -11.80 -2.52 -16.59
CA VAL A 260 -12.78 -2.71 -15.50
C VAL A 260 -13.39 -4.12 -15.54
N VAL A 261 -13.72 -4.63 -16.72
CA VAL A 261 -14.26 -5.99 -16.85
C VAL A 261 -13.23 -7.04 -16.42
N VAL A 262 -11.96 -6.89 -16.82
CA VAL A 262 -10.90 -7.84 -16.44
C VAL A 262 -10.70 -7.87 -14.92
N ILE A 263 -10.63 -6.72 -14.25
CA ILE A 263 -10.49 -6.68 -12.78
C ILE A 263 -11.72 -7.28 -12.08
N ALA A 264 -12.93 -7.07 -12.62
CA ALA A 264 -14.16 -7.63 -12.06
C ALA A 264 -14.16 -9.16 -12.17
N VAL A 265 -13.75 -9.70 -13.32
CA VAL A 265 -13.61 -11.15 -13.50
C VAL A 265 -12.59 -11.73 -12.51
N VAL A 266 -11.43 -11.09 -12.34
CA VAL A 266 -10.41 -11.53 -11.37
C VAL A 266 -10.98 -11.51 -9.94
N ALA A 267 -11.71 -10.47 -9.57
CA ALA A 267 -12.35 -10.36 -8.25
C ALA A 267 -13.39 -11.46 -7.99
N CYS A 268 -14.16 -11.85 -9.02
CA CYS A 268 -15.11 -12.96 -8.92
C CYS A 268 -14.43 -14.34 -8.84
N VAL A 269 -13.27 -14.52 -9.49
CA VAL A 269 -12.55 -15.80 -9.55
C VAL A 269 -11.70 -16.06 -8.30
N ILE A 270 -11.16 -15.00 -7.67
CA ILE A 270 -10.26 -15.13 -6.51
C ILE A 270 -10.82 -14.31 -5.32
N PRO A 271 -11.88 -14.78 -4.65
CA PRO A 271 -12.53 -14.04 -3.55
C PRO A 271 -11.83 -14.25 -2.19
N PHE A 272 -10.50 -14.41 -2.17
CA PHE A 272 -9.72 -14.67 -0.94
C PHE A 272 -9.00 -13.39 -0.49
N PHE A 273 -9.67 -12.57 0.31
CA PHE A 273 -9.19 -11.23 0.67
C PHE A 273 -7.79 -11.26 1.31
N GLY A 274 -7.57 -12.11 2.33
CA GLY A 274 -6.29 -12.20 3.03
C GLY A 274 -5.14 -12.69 2.13
N SER A 275 -5.37 -13.79 1.39
CA SER A 275 -4.36 -14.36 0.49
C SER A 275 -4.01 -13.42 -0.68
N LEU A 276 -5.02 -12.74 -1.25
CA LEU A 276 -4.81 -11.79 -2.33
C LEU A 276 -4.06 -10.55 -1.85
N MET A 277 -4.39 -10.02 -0.66
CA MET A 277 -3.66 -8.90 -0.06
C MET A 277 -2.20 -9.26 0.19
N GLY A 278 -1.91 -10.45 0.73
CA GLY A 278 -0.53 -10.84 0.98
C GLY A 278 0.28 -11.02 -0.30
N PHE A 279 -0.32 -11.63 -1.33
CA PHE A 279 0.31 -11.80 -2.64
C PHE A 279 0.58 -10.46 -3.34
N ILE A 280 -0.44 -9.60 -3.47
CA ILE A 280 -0.33 -8.30 -4.15
C ILE A 280 0.51 -7.32 -3.32
N GLY A 281 0.41 -7.37 -1.99
CA GLY A 281 1.25 -6.59 -1.08
C GLY A 281 2.72 -6.90 -1.23
N ALA A 282 3.06 -8.18 -1.31
CA ALA A 282 4.43 -8.59 -1.50
C ALA A 282 4.99 -8.14 -2.86
N LEU A 283 4.29 -8.40 -3.97
CA LEU A 283 4.79 -8.09 -5.31
C LEU A 283 4.67 -6.63 -5.74
N GLY A 284 3.57 -5.96 -5.36
CA GLY A 284 3.32 -4.57 -5.71
C GLY A 284 3.96 -3.64 -4.70
N THR A 285 3.58 -3.78 -3.43
CA THR A 285 4.00 -2.85 -2.38
C THR A 285 5.43 -3.09 -1.90
N GLY A 286 5.86 -4.35 -1.81
CA GLY A 286 7.24 -4.71 -1.42
C GLY A 286 8.30 -3.91 -2.18
N PRO A 287 8.34 -3.99 -3.53
CA PRO A 287 9.25 -3.19 -4.34
C PRO A 287 9.06 -1.70 -4.19
N THR A 288 7.84 -1.22 -4.35
CA THR A 288 7.56 0.21 -4.51
C THR A 288 7.68 1.02 -3.23
N THR A 289 7.62 0.35 -2.07
CA THR A 289 7.68 0.99 -0.76
C THR A 289 8.95 0.64 -0.01
N PHE A 290 9.37 -0.63 0.02
CA PHE A 290 10.40 -1.07 0.96
C PHE A 290 11.81 -1.04 0.38
N TRP A 291 12.02 -1.41 -0.90
CA TRP A 291 13.38 -1.60 -1.41
C TRP A 291 13.73 -0.84 -2.70
N LEU A 292 12.80 -0.52 -3.60
CA LEU A 292 13.13 0.33 -4.76
C LEU A 292 13.48 1.77 -4.35
N PRO A 293 12.72 2.45 -3.47
CA PRO A 293 13.05 3.83 -3.12
C PRO A 293 14.44 3.99 -2.48
N PRO A 294 14.84 3.18 -1.47
CA PRO A 294 16.18 3.28 -0.91
C PRO A 294 17.27 2.93 -1.92
N LEU A 295 17.02 1.97 -2.82
CA LEU A 295 17.97 1.61 -3.88
C LEU A 295 18.21 2.77 -4.85
N ILE A 296 17.13 3.46 -5.26
CA ILE A 296 17.21 4.65 -6.11
C ILE A 296 17.94 5.77 -5.35
N TRP A 297 17.59 5.99 -4.08
CA TRP A 297 18.21 7.02 -3.25
C TRP A 297 19.72 6.80 -3.10
N LEU A 298 20.18 5.57 -2.82
CA LEU A 298 21.61 5.22 -2.78
C LEU A 298 22.32 5.49 -4.12
N LYS A 299 21.69 5.18 -5.25
CA LYS A 299 22.27 5.39 -6.59
C LYS A 299 22.38 6.87 -6.96
N VAL A 300 21.42 7.68 -6.55
CA VAL A 300 21.36 9.11 -6.88
C VAL A 300 22.23 9.93 -5.92
N LYS A 301 22.07 9.74 -4.60
CA LYS A 301 22.73 10.57 -3.58
C LYS A 301 24.12 10.09 -3.18
N LYS A 302 24.46 8.82 -3.44
CA LYS A 302 25.77 8.21 -3.15
C LYS A 302 26.34 8.61 -1.77
N PRO A 303 25.61 8.37 -0.67
CA PRO A 303 26.09 8.75 0.67
C PRO A 303 27.38 7.98 1.02
N PRO A 304 28.26 8.55 1.87
CA PRO A 304 29.45 7.84 2.34
C PRO A 304 29.07 6.61 3.18
N ILE A 305 29.90 5.57 3.16
CA ILE A 305 29.68 4.31 3.90
C ILE A 305 29.58 4.53 5.43
N THR A 306 30.18 5.62 5.93
CA THR A 306 30.10 6.04 7.32
C THR A 306 28.73 6.65 7.70
N SER A 307 27.89 7.00 6.73
CA SER A 307 26.57 7.56 6.98
C SER A 307 25.59 6.50 7.46
N TRP A 308 24.82 6.84 8.50
CA TRP A 308 23.66 6.06 8.95
C TRP A 308 22.71 5.71 7.79
N HIS A 309 22.51 6.63 6.86
CA HIS A 309 21.57 6.44 5.74
C HIS A 309 22.02 5.36 4.75
N PHE A 310 23.33 5.11 4.64
CA PHE A 310 23.86 4.04 3.81
C PHE A 310 23.41 2.68 4.34
N TRP A 311 23.67 2.41 5.63
CA TRP A 311 23.31 1.16 6.28
C TRP A 311 21.80 0.98 6.43
N ALA A 312 21.07 2.03 6.83
CA ALA A 312 19.62 1.97 6.95
C ALA A 312 18.95 1.62 5.61
N SER A 313 19.43 2.18 4.49
CA SER A 313 18.93 1.86 3.15
C SER A 313 19.15 0.39 2.78
N TRP A 314 20.33 -0.16 3.06
CA TRP A 314 20.62 -1.58 2.80
C TRP A 314 19.75 -2.52 3.63
N VAL A 315 19.51 -2.19 4.90
CA VAL A 315 18.59 -2.95 5.75
C VAL A 315 17.17 -2.93 5.17
N CYS A 316 16.67 -1.77 4.74
CA CYS A 316 15.36 -1.67 4.08
C CYS A 316 15.30 -2.49 2.79
N ILE A 317 16.38 -2.49 1.99
CA ILE A 317 16.47 -3.26 0.75
C ILE A 317 16.40 -4.77 1.02
N ILE A 318 17.21 -5.26 1.95
CA ILE A 318 17.28 -6.70 2.26
C ILE A 318 15.94 -7.17 2.84
N LEU A 319 15.41 -6.46 3.84
CA LEU A 319 14.11 -6.81 4.44
C LEU A 319 12.97 -6.70 3.43
N GLY A 320 12.96 -5.66 2.59
CA GLY A 320 11.96 -5.47 1.56
C GLY A 320 11.97 -6.58 0.50
N ILE A 321 13.15 -7.02 0.06
CA ILE A 321 13.28 -8.15 -0.88
C ILE A 321 12.82 -9.45 -0.22
N LEU A 322 13.20 -9.70 1.04
CA LEU A 322 12.73 -10.87 1.77
C LEU A 322 11.21 -10.90 1.89
N VAL A 323 10.58 -9.79 2.29
CA VAL A 323 9.11 -9.67 2.37
C VAL A 323 8.46 -9.85 1.00
N THR A 324 9.06 -9.31 -0.07
CA THR A 324 8.57 -9.47 -1.45
C THR A 324 8.56 -10.95 -1.86
N ILE A 325 9.64 -11.68 -1.60
CA ILE A 325 9.77 -13.10 -1.99
C ILE A 325 8.88 -13.97 -1.11
N LEU A 326 9.03 -13.86 0.22
CA LEU A 326 8.30 -14.70 1.17
C LEU A 326 6.79 -14.45 1.06
N GLY A 327 6.36 -13.18 1.11
CA GLY A 327 4.94 -12.83 1.01
C GLY A 327 4.30 -13.28 -0.30
N ALA A 328 5.01 -13.22 -1.42
CA ALA A 328 4.51 -13.73 -2.69
C ALA A 328 4.34 -15.26 -2.67
N ILE A 329 5.30 -15.99 -2.09
CA ILE A 329 5.21 -17.44 -1.94
C ILE A 329 4.04 -17.83 -1.03
N GLY A 330 3.93 -17.18 0.14
CA GLY A 330 2.86 -17.44 1.11
C GLY A 330 1.48 -17.13 0.53
N GLY A 331 1.29 -15.94 -0.02
CA GLY A 331 0.01 -15.54 -0.62
C GLY A 331 -0.39 -16.41 -1.80
N LEU A 332 0.55 -16.77 -2.69
CA LEU A 332 0.26 -17.67 -3.81
C LEU A 332 -0.14 -19.07 -3.33
N ARG A 333 0.57 -19.62 -2.35
CA ARG A 333 0.24 -20.91 -1.74
C ARG A 333 -1.16 -20.88 -1.15
N ASP A 334 -1.50 -19.85 -0.39
CA ASP A 334 -2.82 -19.74 0.24
C ASP A 334 -3.94 -19.58 -0.80
N ILE A 335 -3.70 -18.81 -1.88
CA ILE A 335 -4.64 -18.76 -3.02
C ILE A 335 -4.86 -20.16 -3.61
N ILE A 336 -3.79 -20.93 -3.83
CA ILE A 336 -3.90 -22.28 -4.40
C ILE A 336 -4.69 -23.20 -3.46
N VAL A 337 -4.36 -23.21 -2.17
CA VAL A 337 -5.04 -24.05 -1.17
C VAL A 337 -6.51 -23.67 -1.05
N ASN A 338 -6.82 -22.38 -0.93
CA ASN A 338 -8.20 -21.90 -0.84
C ASN A 338 -8.99 -22.16 -2.13
N ALA A 339 -8.35 -22.07 -3.30
CA ALA A 339 -8.99 -22.40 -4.57
C ALA A 339 -9.36 -23.89 -4.70
N THR A 340 -8.61 -24.80 -4.07
CA THR A 340 -8.94 -26.24 -4.12
C THR A 340 -10.18 -26.61 -3.30
N SER A 341 -10.51 -25.84 -2.25
CA SER A 341 -11.68 -26.05 -1.41
C SER A 341 -12.86 -25.15 -1.77
N TYR A 342 -12.63 -24.14 -2.61
CA TYR A 342 -13.64 -23.16 -2.99
C TYR A 342 -14.73 -23.78 -3.88
N LYS A 343 -15.97 -23.65 -3.43
CA LYS A 343 -17.16 -23.89 -4.26
C LYS A 343 -17.65 -22.53 -4.77
N PRO A 344 -17.64 -22.27 -6.09
CA PRO A 344 -18.23 -21.06 -6.62
C PRO A 344 -19.66 -20.92 -6.14
N ILE A 345 -20.12 -19.70 -5.94
CA ILE A 345 -21.53 -19.40 -5.69
C ILE A 345 -22.30 -19.85 -6.94
N VAL A 346 -22.82 -21.08 -6.91
CA VAL A 346 -23.78 -21.56 -7.89
C VAL A 346 -25.08 -20.85 -7.53
N GLY A 347 -25.43 -19.84 -8.32
CA GLY A 347 -26.69 -19.10 -8.19
C GLY A 347 -27.91 -19.99 -8.39
#